data_AF-A0A397TYS1-F1
#
_entry.id   AF-A0A397TYS1-F1
#
_cell.length_a   1.000
_cell.length_b   1.000
_cell.length_c   1.000
_cell.angle_alpha   90.00
_cell.angle_beta   90.00
_cell.angle_gamma   90.00
#
_symmetry.space_group_name_H-M   'P 1'
#
loop_
_entity.id
_entity.type
_entity.pdbx_description
1 polymer ?
#
loop_
_entity_poly.entity_id
_entity_poly.type
_entity_poly.pdbx_seq_one_letter_code
_entity_poly.pdbx_strand_id
1 'polypeptide(L)'
;MGPDKKKMLKRFPESQFISGERGKDIEQLWHEFYRFYKVLRQSQLTDQKINQYKIDAKNWIRTFCRPSQGSINSLQKCGLYQKFDYFLEKRPWEKEAKKTRSFII
;
A
#
# COMPACT_ATOMS: atom_id res chain seq x y z
N MET A 1 -0.85 -14.17 -9.81
CA MET A 1 -0.74 -13.73 -8.40
C MET A 1 -1.20 -14.89 -7.53
N GLY A 2 -0.35 -15.37 -6.62
CA GLY A 2 -0.67 -16.51 -5.76
C GLY A 2 -1.81 -16.22 -4.77
N PRO A 3 -2.42 -17.26 -4.18
CA PRO A 3 -3.56 -17.13 -3.27
C PRO A 3 -3.29 -16.19 -2.09
N ASP A 4 -2.10 -16.29 -1.49
CA ASP A 4 -1.73 -15.52 -0.30
C ASP A 4 -1.58 -14.02 -0.61
N LYS A 5 -0.90 -13.70 -1.72
CA LYS A 5 -0.74 -12.31 -2.20
C LYS A 5 -2.10 -11.66 -2.45
N LYS A 6 -3.06 -12.42 -2.99
CA LYS A 6 -4.44 -11.94 -3.23
C LYS A 6 -5.22 -11.73 -1.93
N LYS A 7 -5.03 -12.60 -0.93
CA LYS A 7 -5.64 -12.48 0.40
C LYS A 7 -5.12 -11.25 1.14
N MET A 8 -3.81 -11.01 1.07
CA MET A 8 -3.15 -9.82 1.62
C MET A 8 -3.72 -8.54 1.02
N LEU A 9 -3.74 -8.41 -0.31
CA LEU A 9 -4.29 -7.24 -1.01
C LEU A 9 -5.76 -6.94 -0.70
N LYS A 10 -6.56 -7.96 -0.39
CA LYS A 10 -7.99 -7.79 -0.10
C LYS A 10 -8.25 -7.24 1.32
N ARG A 11 -7.35 -7.49 2.27
CA ARG A 11 -7.56 -7.23 3.71
C ARG A 11 -6.38 -6.52 4.35
N PHE A 12 -5.63 -5.74 3.58
CA PHE A 12 -4.37 -5.17 4.03
C PHE A 12 -4.63 -4.11 5.12
N PRO A 13 -4.33 -4.37 6.40
CA PRO A 13 -4.79 -3.52 7.49
C PRO A 13 -3.72 -2.48 7.83
N GLU A 14 -3.35 -1.64 6.86
CA GLU A 14 -2.20 -0.73 7.04
C GLU A 14 -2.42 0.30 8.15
N SER A 15 -3.68 0.71 8.38
CA SER A 15 -4.05 1.60 9.50
C SER A 15 -3.79 1.01 10.89
N GLN A 16 -3.57 -0.31 11.01
CA GLN A 16 -3.16 -0.94 12.27
C GLN A 16 -1.67 -0.77 12.56
N PHE A 17 -0.85 -0.56 11.51
CA PHE A 17 0.61 -0.43 11.64
C PHE A 17 1.07 1.02 11.59
N ILE A 18 0.33 1.88 10.88
CA ILE A 18 0.62 3.29 10.74
C ILE A 18 -0.52 4.09 11.39
N SER A 19 -0.24 4.73 12.51
CA SER A 19 -1.23 5.53 13.21
C SER A 19 -1.55 6.85 12.50
N GLY A 20 -2.77 7.36 12.68
CA GLY A 20 -3.20 8.68 12.20
C GLY A 20 -3.71 8.69 10.76
N GLU A 21 -3.93 9.89 10.21
CA GLU A 21 -4.47 10.08 8.85
C GLU A 21 -3.58 9.43 7.78
N ARG A 22 -2.25 9.40 8.00
CA ARG A 22 -1.29 8.77 7.10
C ARG A 22 -1.59 7.28 6.86
N GLY A 23 -1.91 6.54 7.92
CA GLY A 23 -2.24 5.11 7.78
C GLY A 23 -3.52 4.87 7.00
N LYS A 24 -4.53 5.73 7.20
CA LYS A 24 -5.78 5.70 6.44
C LYS A 24 -5.55 6.00 4.96
N ASP A 25 -4.72 6.99 4.64
CA ASP A 25 -4.35 7.34 3.26
C ASP A 25 -3.63 6.18 2.55
N ILE A 26 -2.71 5.49 3.25
CA ILE A 26 -1.98 4.34 2.69
C ILE A 26 -2.91 3.12 2.51
N GLU A 27 -3.77 2.83 3.49
CA GLU A 27 -4.78 1.77 3.37
C GLU A 27 -5.69 2.01 2.17
N GLN A 28 -6.17 3.25 1.99
CA GLN A 28 -6.97 3.63 0.83
C GLN A 28 -6.21 3.43 -0.48
N LEU A 29 -4.92 3.80 -0.55
CA LEU A 29 -4.08 3.54 -1.73
C LEU A 29 -4.03 2.05 -2.07
N TRP A 30 -3.88 1.16 -1.08
CA TRP A 30 -3.87 -0.28 -1.32
C TRP A 30 -5.22 -0.82 -1.79
N HIS A 31 -6.33 -0.32 -1.25
CA HIS A 31 -7.67 -0.66 -1.72
C HIS A 31 -7.90 -0.25 -3.17
N GLU A 32 -7.49 0.96 -3.54
CA GLU A 32 -7.57 1.48 -4.90
C GLU A 32 -6.69 0.67 -5.87
N PHE A 33 -5.48 0.30 -5.45
CA PHE A 33 -4.61 -0.57 -6.24
C PHE A 33 -5.26 -1.96 -6.48
N TYR A 34 -5.90 -2.54 -5.47
CA TYR A 34 -6.65 -3.78 -5.63
C TYR A 34 -7.86 -3.62 -6.56
N ARG A 35 -8.53 -2.45 -6.54
CA ARG A 35 -9.59 -2.13 -7.50
C ARG A 35 -9.05 -2.12 -8.93
N PHE A 36 -7.91 -1.47 -9.18
CA PHE A 36 -7.26 -1.45 -10.49
C PHE A 36 -6.88 -2.84 -10.97
N TYR A 37 -6.32 -3.66 -10.09
CA TYR A 37 -6.02 -5.05 -10.40
C TYR A 37 -7.25 -5.83 -10.87
N LYS A 38 -8.42 -5.64 -10.23
CA LYS A 38 -9.67 -6.28 -10.67
C LYS A 38 -10.11 -5.81 -12.04
N VAL A 39 -10.01 -4.50 -12.32
CA VAL A 39 -10.39 -3.92 -13.62
C VAL A 39 -9.54 -4.52 -14.73
N LEU A 40 -8.21 -4.60 -14.55
CA LEU A 40 -7.29 -5.21 -15.51
C LEU A 40 -7.52 -6.72 -15.74
N ARG A 41 -8.25 -7.39 -14.84
CA ARG A 41 -8.59 -8.81 -14.94
C ARG A 41 -9.96 -9.07 -15.57
N GLN A 42 -10.73 -8.02 -15.88
CA GLN A 42 -11.99 -8.17 -16.59
C GLN A 42 -11.70 -8.57 -18.04
N SER A 43 -12.46 -9.53 -18.55
CA SER A 43 -12.31 -10.01 -19.94
C SER A 43 -12.79 -8.99 -20.98
N GLN A 44 -13.65 -8.07 -20.57
CA GLN A 44 -14.23 -7.04 -21.43
C GLN A 44 -14.28 -5.71 -20.67
N LEU A 45 -13.82 -4.64 -21.31
CA LEU A 45 -13.82 -3.28 -20.78
C LEU A 45 -14.45 -2.34 -21.80
N THR A 46 -15.35 -1.48 -21.34
CA THR A 46 -15.93 -0.43 -22.17
C THR A 46 -14.99 0.77 -22.21
N ASP A 47 -15.05 1.58 -23.28
CA ASP A 47 -14.24 2.80 -23.39
C ASP A 47 -14.46 3.76 -22.22
N GLN A 48 -15.68 3.85 -21.72
CA GLN A 48 -16.00 4.61 -20.52
C GLN A 48 -15.22 4.11 -19.29
N LYS A 49 -15.17 2.79 -19.07
CA LYS A 49 -14.38 2.20 -17.97
C LYS A 49 -12.89 2.44 -18.15
N ILE A 50 -12.38 2.37 -19.38
CA ILE A 50 -10.97 2.64 -19.69
C ILE A 50 -10.62 4.11 -19.39
N ASN A 51 -11.47 5.04 -19.80
CA ASN A 51 -11.27 6.46 -19.54
C ASN A 51 -11.31 6.78 -18.04
N GLN A 52 -12.27 6.21 -17.31
CA GLN A 52 -12.32 6.37 -15.86
C GLN A 52 -11.08 5.77 -15.18
N TYR A 53 -10.65 4.57 -15.60
CA TYR A 53 -9.44 3.94 -15.10
C TYR A 53 -8.21 4.83 -15.30
N LYS A 54 -8.06 5.50 -16.45
CA LYS A 54 -6.95 6.44 -16.69
C LYS A 54 -6.96 7.61 -15.73
N ILE A 55 -8.13 8.19 -15.45
CA ILE A 55 -8.28 9.31 -14.51
C ILE A 55 -7.93 8.85 -13.09
N ASP A 56 -8.50 7.72 -12.67
CA ASP A 56 -8.28 7.16 -11.34
C ASP A 56 -6.81 6.79 -11.13
N ALA A 57 -6.17 6.15 -12.12
CA ALA A 57 -4.76 5.77 -12.05
C ALA A 57 -3.85 7.01 -11.92
N LYS A 58 -4.15 8.10 -12.65
CA LYS A 58 -3.43 9.37 -12.50
C LYS A 58 -3.58 9.94 -11.09
N ASN A 59 -4.79 9.94 -10.55
CA ASN A 59 -5.04 10.42 -9.19
C ASN A 59 -4.34 9.54 -8.15
N TRP A 60 -4.35 8.23 -8.33
CA TRP A 60 -3.65 7.29 -7.47
C TRP A 60 -2.14 7.55 -7.46
N ILE A 61 -1.51 7.73 -8.63
CA ILE A 61 -0.08 8.07 -8.72
C ILE A 61 0.22 9.39 -8.03
N ARG A 62 -0.64 10.41 -8.19
CA ARG A 62 -0.48 11.70 -7.50
C ARG A 62 -0.54 11.57 -5.97
N THR A 63 -1.44 10.73 -5.47
CA THR A 63 -1.55 10.46 -4.03
C THR A 63 -0.36 9.63 -3.54
N PHE A 64 0.04 8.60 -4.28
CA PHE A 64 1.18 7.75 -3.96
C PHE A 64 2.50 8.55 -3.91
N CYS A 65 2.75 9.38 -4.93
CA CYS A 65 3.92 10.24 -5.03
C CYS A 65 3.75 11.58 -4.30
N ARG A 66 2.77 11.72 -3.39
CA ARG A 66 2.53 12.98 -2.68
C ARG A 66 3.84 13.40 -1.98
N PRO A 67 4.44 14.54 -2.37
CA PRO A 67 5.70 14.98 -1.79
C PRO A 67 5.50 15.35 -0.33
N SER A 68 6.57 15.31 0.45
CA SER A 68 6.58 15.91 1.79
C SER A 68 6.29 17.41 1.68
N GLN A 69 5.28 17.90 2.39
CA GLN A 69 4.95 19.32 2.44
C GLN A 69 5.52 19.96 3.72
N GLY A 70 6.25 21.06 3.59
CA GLY A 70 6.83 21.82 4.71
C GLY A 70 8.09 22.56 4.27
N SER A 71 8.44 23.64 4.99
CA SER A 71 9.73 24.31 4.79
C SER A 71 10.81 23.59 5.59
N ILE A 72 12.07 23.82 5.24
CA ILE A 72 13.18 23.54 6.16
C ILE A 72 12.86 24.30 7.46
N ASN A 73 12.79 23.58 8.59
CA ASN A 73 12.45 24.07 9.94
C ASN A 73 10.95 24.20 10.31
N SER A 74 9.99 23.70 9.51
CA SER A 74 8.60 23.55 9.96
C SER A 74 8.22 22.08 10.21
N LEU A 75 7.07 21.85 10.85
CA LEU A 75 6.45 20.52 11.02
C LEU A 75 6.17 19.94 9.62
N GLN A 76 7.14 19.22 9.06
CA GLN A 76 7.02 18.59 7.75
C GLN A 76 5.89 17.56 7.79
N LYS A 77 4.85 17.78 6.97
CA LYS A 77 3.96 16.70 6.53
C LYS A 77 4.77 15.82 5.59
N CYS A 78 5.51 14.87 6.15
CA CYS A 78 6.28 13.91 5.38
C CYS A 78 5.36 13.16 4.39
N GLY A 79 5.91 12.75 3.24
CA GLY A 79 5.19 11.95 2.25
C GLY A 79 4.61 10.67 2.85
N LEU A 80 3.68 10.03 2.13
CA LEU A 80 2.97 8.85 2.63
C LEU A 80 3.93 7.70 2.97
N TYR A 81 4.89 7.41 2.09
CA TYR A 81 5.91 6.39 2.33
C TYR A 81 7.21 7.01 2.82
N GLN A 82 7.67 6.58 3.99
CA GLN A 82 8.86 7.08 4.67
C GLN A 82 9.87 5.96 4.87
N LYS A 83 11.15 6.33 5.03
CA LYS A 83 12.24 5.37 5.23
C LYS A 83 12.02 4.42 6.42
N PHE A 84 11.28 4.88 7.45
CA PHE A 84 10.95 4.08 8.63
C PHE A 84 9.83 3.06 8.42
N ASP A 85 8.98 3.21 7.40
CA ASP A 85 7.89 2.27 7.13
C ASP A 85 8.46 0.91 6.68
N TYR A 86 9.58 0.91 5.94
CA TYR A 86 10.33 -0.29 5.57
C TYR A 86 10.90 -1.08 6.77
N PHE A 87 11.10 -0.43 7.92
CA PHE A 87 11.60 -1.09 9.12
C PHE A 87 10.50 -1.78 9.94
N LEU A 88 9.23 -1.43 9.72
CA LEU A 88 8.09 -2.06 10.42
C LEU A 88 7.64 -3.37 9.76
N GLU A 89 7.82 -3.52 8.45
CA GLU A 89 7.52 -4.75 7.68
C GLU A 89 8.33 -5.97 8.18
N LYS A 90 9.46 -5.71 8.84
CA LYS A 90 10.38 -6.73 9.38
C LYS A 90 9.90 -7.42 10.66
N ARG A 91 8.83 -6.95 11.33
CA ARG A 91 8.59 -7.34 12.74
C ARG A 91 7.72 -8.58 13.03
N PRO A 92 6.78 -9.02 12.17
CA PRO A 92 6.06 -10.28 12.42
C PRO A 92 6.77 -11.50 11.80
N TRP A 93 7.13 -11.43 10.51
CA TRP A 93 7.57 -12.60 9.74
C TRP A 93 9.04 -13.01 9.99
N GLU A 94 9.94 -12.08 10.34
CA GLU A 94 11.31 -12.45 10.73
C GLU A 94 11.36 -13.15 12.09
N LYS A 95 10.39 -12.89 12.98
CA LYS A 95 10.30 -13.57 14.28
C LYS A 95 9.89 -15.03 14.10
N GLU A 96 8.97 -15.32 13.19
CA GLU A 96 8.64 -16.70 12.83
C GLU A 96 9.80 -17.40 12.12
N ALA A 97 10.44 -16.75 11.14
CA ALA A 97 11.57 -17.33 10.41
C ALA A 97 12.79 -17.63 11.30
N LYS A 98 13.03 -16.84 12.36
CA LYS A 98 14.06 -17.12 13.37
C LYS A 98 13.66 -18.24 14.33
N LYS A 99 12.36 -18.39 14.63
CA LYS A 99 11.85 -19.48 15.47
C LYS A 99 12.03 -20.84 14.79
N THR A 100 11.77 -20.95 13.48
CA THR A 100 11.96 -22.22 12.73
C THR A 100 13.42 -22.65 12.59
N ARG A 101 14.37 -21.71 12.62
CA ARG A 101 15.82 -22.03 12.61
C ARG A 101 16.37 -22.50 13.95
N SER A 102 15.67 -22.26 15.06
CA SER A 102 16.11 -22.68 16.39
C SER A 102 15.67 -24.11 16.77
N PHE A 103 14.88 -24.79 15.91
CA PHE A 103 14.43 -26.17 16.11
C PHE A 103 15.17 -27.20 15.21
N ILE A 104 16.26 -26.79 14.54
CA ILE A 104 17.13 -27.66 13.74
C ILE A 104 18.60 -27.53 14.21
N ILE A 105 18.81 -27.52 15.53
CA ILE A 105 20.10 -27.87 16.15
C ILE A 105 19.80 -28.83 17.28
#